data_AF-A0A2M7EZC0-F1
#
_entry.id   AF-A0A2M7EZC0-F1
#
_cell.length_a   1.000
_cell.length_b   1.000
_cell.length_c   1.000
_cell.angle_alpha   90.00
_cell.angle_beta   90.00
_cell.angle_gamma   90.00
#
_symmetry.space_group_name_H-M   'P 1'
#
loop_
_entity.id
_entity.type
_entity.pdbx_description
1 polymer ?
#
loop_
_entity_poly.entity_id
_entity_poly.type
_entity_poly.pdbx_seq_one_letter_code
_entity_poly.pdbx_strand_id
1 'polypeptide(L)'
;MLPTDQKQTPEAALVTAILMQAYRDLFVTVRSESNASFTTQSDQDQAITFLTDQSGAMARHRNALCALIGWDGDVLAARVRRMMDGDTFPPATPDANAAAQERHAEAVERVRQRWQDLKSPRKRPAIPVGNLLAAE
;
A
#
# COMPACT_ATOMS: atom_id res chain seq x y z
N MET A 1 28.84 21.42 6.18
CA MET A 1 29.43 20.19 5.59
C MET A 1 29.05 19.05 6.53
N LEU A 2 27.92 18.38 6.26
CA LEU A 2 27.42 17.28 7.11
C LEU A 2 28.10 15.98 6.67
N PRO A 3 28.52 15.11 7.61
CA PRO A 3 29.31 13.93 7.26
C PRO A 3 28.45 12.90 6.51
N THR A 4 28.78 12.68 5.24
CA THR A 4 28.23 11.66 4.34
C THR A 4 28.98 10.34 4.48
N ASP A 5 28.92 9.70 5.65
CA ASP A 5 29.29 8.28 5.80
C ASP A 5 28.65 7.67 7.05
N GLN A 6 27.32 7.69 7.12
CA GLN A 6 26.63 6.85 8.09
C GLN A 6 26.41 5.49 7.41
N LYS A 7 27.36 4.56 7.60
CA LYS A 7 27.18 3.16 7.19
C LYS A 7 25.81 2.69 7.69
N GLN A 8 24.94 2.33 6.75
CA GLN A 8 23.61 1.80 7.04
C GLN A 8 23.79 0.56 7.94
N THR A 9 23.22 0.62 9.16
CA THR A 9 23.28 -0.52 10.07
C THR A 9 22.41 -1.66 9.51
N PRO A 10 22.66 -2.93 9.88
CA PRO A 10 21.82 -4.05 9.43
C PRO A 10 20.34 -3.86 9.82
N GLU A 11 20.06 -3.24 10.96
CA GLU A 11 18.71 -2.89 11.40
C GLU A 11 18.08 -1.83 10.49
N ALA A 12 18.85 -0.80 10.12
CA ALA A 12 18.37 0.21 9.18
C ALA A 12 18.09 -0.39 7.79
N ALA A 13 18.94 -1.32 7.33
CA ALA A 13 18.72 -2.06 6.10
C ALA A 13 17.45 -2.93 6.15
N LEU A 14 17.24 -3.64 7.27
CA LEU A 14 16.04 -4.45 7.47
C LEU A 14 14.77 -3.58 7.49
N VAL A 15 14.78 -2.46 8.22
CA VAL A 15 13.64 -1.53 8.27
C VAL A 15 13.34 -0.97 6.87
N THR A 16 14.36 -0.53 6.13
CA THR A 16 14.18 -0.08 4.75
C THR A 16 13.58 -1.19 3.88
N ALA A 17 14.05 -2.44 4.03
CA ALA A 17 13.51 -3.57 3.28
C ALA A 17 12.03 -3.82 3.60
N ILE A 18 11.61 -3.73 4.86
CA ILE A 18 10.21 -3.86 5.28
C ILE A 18 9.34 -2.78 4.61
N LEU A 19 9.77 -1.52 4.67
CA LEU A 19 9.05 -0.40 4.06
C LEU A 19 8.97 -0.54 2.54
N MET A 20 10.07 -0.96 1.90
CA MET A 20 10.12 -1.19 0.45
C MET A 20 9.28 -2.39 0.04
N GLN A 21 9.18 -3.43 0.87
CA GLN A 21 8.28 -4.56 0.62
C GLN A 21 6.83 -4.12 0.68
N ALA A 22 6.41 -3.40 1.74
CA ALA A 22 5.06 -2.86 1.82
C ALA A 22 4.74 -1.95 0.62
N TYR A 23 5.70 -1.14 0.16
CA TYR A 23 5.53 -0.32 -1.04
C TYR A 23 5.36 -1.17 -2.30
N ARG A 24 6.12 -2.27 -2.46
CA ARG A 24 5.95 -3.21 -3.58
C ARG A 24 4.60 -3.91 -3.54
N ASP A 25 4.14 -4.29 -2.34
CA ASP A 25 2.87 -4.97 -2.11
C ASP A 25 1.66 -4.13 -2.55
N LEU A 26 1.80 -2.80 -2.64
CA LEU A 26 0.80 -1.96 -3.31
C LEU A 26 0.58 -2.37 -4.77
N PHE A 27 1.63 -2.69 -5.51
CA PHE A 27 1.57 -2.85 -6.97
C PHE A 27 1.41 -4.30 -7.41
N VAL A 28 1.32 -5.25 -6.48
CA VAL A 28 1.24 -6.66 -6.85
C VAL A 28 -0.05 -6.93 -7.63
N THR A 29 0.12 -7.50 -8.82
CA THR A 29 -1.00 -7.89 -9.67
C THR A 29 -1.73 -9.05 -9.03
N VAL A 30 -2.90 -8.79 -8.45
CA VAL A 30 -3.87 -9.83 -8.09
C VAL A 30 -4.33 -10.49 -9.39
N ARG A 31 -3.70 -11.59 -9.81
CA ARG A 31 -4.24 -12.42 -10.90
C ARG A 31 -5.31 -13.31 -10.30
N SER A 32 -6.53 -13.19 -10.83
CA SER A 32 -7.63 -14.11 -10.53
C SER A 32 -7.14 -15.53 -10.83
N GLU A 33 -7.01 -16.32 -9.77
CA GLU A 33 -6.88 -17.79 -9.72
C GLU A 33 -6.24 -18.44 -10.96
N SER A 34 -4.97 -18.87 -10.86
CA SER A 34 -4.52 -20.17 -11.41
C SER A 34 -3.01 -20.43 -11.39
N ASN A 35 -2.11 -19.47 -11.14
CA ASN A 35 -0.67 -19.80 -11.12
C ASN A 35 0.14 -18.95 -10.12
N ALA A 36 0.48 -19.57 -8.99
CA ALA A 36 1.68 -19.37 -8.16
C ALA A 36 2.25 -17.95 -8.01
N SER A 37 1.47 -16.98 -7.53
CA SER A 37 2.02 -15.78 -6.90
C SER A 37 1.31 -15.53 -5.58
N PHE A 38 2.05 -15.69 -4.48
CA PHE A 38 1.60 -15.65 -3.07
C PHE A 38 1.28 -14.23 -2.59
N THR A 39 0.38 -13.51 -3.26
CA THR A 39 -0.10 -12.22 -2.76
C THR A 39 -1.56 -12.03 -3.15
N THR A 40 -2.39 -11.93 -2.13
CA THR A 40 -3.84 -11.78 -2.22
C THR A 40 -4.23 -10.30 -2.21
N GLN A 41 -5.47 -10.00 -2.60
CA GLN A 41 -6.05 -8.67 -2.42
C GLN A 41 -6.01 -8.21 -0.94
N SER A 42 -6.11 -9.15 0.00
CA SER A 42 -5.96 -8.86 1.43
C SER A 42 -4.57 -8.33 1.78
N ASP A 43 -3.52 -8.82 1.12
CA ASP A 43 -2.15 -8.36 1.35
C ASP A 43 -1.95 -6.94 0.82
N GLN A 44 -2.53 -6.63 -0.35
CA GLN A 44 -2.56 -5.27 -0.89
C GLN A 44 -3.31 -4.31 0.04
N ASP A 45 -4.46 -4.71 0.58
CA ASP A 45 -5.22 -3.89 1.53
C ASP A 45 -4.46 -3.65 2.84
N GLN A 46 -3.75 -4.66 3.34
CA GLN A 46 -2.87 -4.51 4.51
C GLN A 46 -1.73 -3.55 4.23
N ALA A 47 -1.10 -3.62 3.04
CA ALA A 47 -0.06 -2.70 2.64
C ALA A 47 -0.58 -1.26 2.53
N ILE A 48 -1.76 -1.06 1.92
CA ILE A 48 -2.44 0.24 1.88
C ILE A 48 -2.66 0.77 3.30
N THR A 49 -3.24 -0.06 4.18
CA THR A 49 -3.53 0.30 5.58
C THR A 49 -2.25 0.70 6.32
N PHE A 50 -1.21 -0.14 6.26
CA PHE A 50 0.08 0.12 6.90
C PHE A 50 0.73 1.43 6.44
N LEU A 51 0.74 1.68 5.12
CA LEU A 51 1.39 2.85 4.54
C LEU A 51 0.56 4.13 4.66
N THR A 52 -0.76 4.05 4.86
CA THR A 52 -1.64 5.24 4.77
C THR A 52 -2.43 5.56 6.02
N ASP A 53 -2.57 4.65 6.98
CA ASP A 53 -3.34 4.91 8.20
C ASP A 53 -2.81 6.12 8.96
N GLN A 54 -3.74 6.96 9.42
CA GLN A 54 -3.44 8.16 10.22
C GLN A 54 -3.33 7.84 11.71
N SER A 55 -3.93 6.75 12.17
CA SER A 55 -3.95 6.36 13.58
C SER A 55 -4.12 4.84 13.72
N GLY A 56 -4.03 4.33 14.94
CA GLY A 56 -4.20 2.90 15.23
C GLY A 56 -2.89 2.12 15.33
N ALA A 57 -3.01 0.79 15.38
CA ALA A 57 -1.85 -0.09 15.57
C ALA A 57 -0.86 -0.02 14.40
N MET A 58 -1.38 0.00 13.16
CA MET A 58 -0.55 0.05 11.95
C MET A 58 0.22 1.37 11.82
N ALA A 59 -0.42 2.51 12.04
CA ALA A 59 0.24 3.81 12.05
C ALA A 59 1.34 3.89 13.13
N ARG A 60 1.08 3.40 14.36
CA ARG A 60 2.10 3.35 15.41
C ARG A 60 3.27 2.44 15.03
N HIS A 61 2.99 1.28 14.44
CA HIS A 61 4.03 0.35 14.00
C HIS A 61 4.91 0.95 12.90
N ARG A 62 4.31 1.56 11.87
CA ARG A 62 5.03 2.29 10.82
C ARG A 62 5.91 3.39 11.41
N ASN A 63 5.38 4.20 12.33
CA ASN A 63 6.12 5.31 12.93
C ASN A 63 7.29 4.82 13.78
N ALA A 64 7.11 3.72 14.52
CA ALA A 64 8.21 3.07 15.24
C ALA A 64 9.31 2.59 14.30
N LEU A 65 8.95 1.95 13.18
CA LEU A 65 9.91 1.52 12.15
C LEU A 65 10.64 2.72 11.52
N CYS A 66 9.91 3.76 11.11
CA CYS A 66 10.52 4.95 10.50
C CYS A 66 11.48 5.66 11.46
N ALA A 67 11.14 5.74 12.75
CA ALA A 67 11.99 6.36 13.76
C ALA A 67 13.36 5.67 13.89
N LEU A 68 13.44 4.35 13.69
CA LEU A 68 14.70 3.59 13.73
C LEU A 68 15.69 4.01 12.64
N ILE A 69 15.21 4.59 11.53
CA ILE A 69 16.03 5.09 10.43
C ILE A 69 16.02 6.62 10.34
N GLY A 70 15.55 7.31 11.38
CA GLY A 70 15.49 8.77 11.44
C GLY A 70 14.44 9.39 10.52
N TRP A 71 13.43 8.62 10.09
CA TRP A 71 12.34 9.09 9.24
C TRP A 71 11.09 9.40 10.07
N ASP A 72 10.32 10.38 9.60
CA ASP A 72 8.96 10.64 10.10
C ASP A 72 7.96 9.78 9.32
N GLY A 73 7.36 8.81 10.00
CA GLY A 73 6.39 7.89 9.40
C GLY A 73 5.07 8.55 9.01
N ASP A 74 4.67 9.65 9.65
CA ASP A 74 3.45 10.38 9.30
C ASP A 74 3.66 11.22 8.03
N VAL A 75 4.87 11.76 7.87
CA VAL A 75 5.29 12.41 6.60
C VAL A 75 5.32 11.39 5.47
N LEU A 76 5.88 10.20 5.70
CA LEU A 76 5.85 9.11 4.72
C LEU A 76 4.40 8.77 4.32
N ALA A 77 3.53 8.56 5.30
CA ALA A 77 2.14 8.21 5.04
C ALA A 77 1.37 9.32 4.32
N ALA A 78 1.60 10.59 4.69
CA ALA A 78 1.04 11.72 3.98
C ALA A 78 1.48 11.75 2.52
N ARG A 79 2.74 11.46 2.25
CA ARG A 79 3.27 11.40 0.89
C ARG A 79 2.62 10.28 0.08
N VAL A 80 2.52 9.06 0.64
CA VAL A 80 1.87 7.93 -0.04
C VAL A 80 0.40 8.21 -0.33
N ARG A 81 -0.34 8.80 0.62
CA ARG A 81 -1.75 9.21 0.39
C ARG A 81 -1.88 10.16 -0.79
N ARG A 82 -1.02 11.17 -0.91
CA ARG A 82 -1.05 12.08 -2.06
C ARG A 82 -0.80 11.36 -3.38
N MET A 83 0.14 10.41 -3.41
CA MET A 83 0.39 9.60 -4.62
C MET A 83 -0.86 8.79 -5.01
N MET A 84 -1.53 8.18 -4.03
CA MET A 84 -2.79 7.46 -4.22
C MET A 84 -3.96 8.39 -4.61
N ASP A 85 -3.89 9.68 -4.26
CA ASP A 85 -4.89 10.70 -4.62
C ASP A 85 -4.61 11.39 -5.96
N GLY A 86 -3.44 11.17 -6.59
CA GLY A 86 -3.14 11.67 -7.93
C GLY A 86 -1.69 12.12 -8.16
N ASP A 87 -0.90 12.32 -7.11
CA ASP A 87 0.51 12.68 -7.26
C ASP A 87 1.32 11.56 -7.94
N THR A 88 2.46 11.92 -8.51
CA THR A 88 3.34 10.98 -9.21
C THR A 88 3.85 9.87 -8.28
N PHE A 89 3.64 8.62 -8.68
CA PHE A 89 4.31 7.46 -8.12
C PHE A 89 5.62 7.18 -8.88
N PRO A 90 6.79 7.41 -8.28
CA PRO A 90 8.05 7.10 -8.95
C PRO A 90 8.19 5.59 -9.16
N PRO A 91 8.67 5.15 -10.34
CA PRO A 91 9.01 3.75 -10.54
C PRO A 91 10.18 3.35 -9.62
N ALA A 92 10.18 2.10 -9.17
CA ALA A 92 11.24 1.59 -8.28
C ALA A 92 12.64 1.60 -8.93
N THR A 93 12.70 1.55 -10.27
CA THR A 93 13.94 1.62 -11.06
C THR A 93 13.91 2.84 -11.96
N PRO A 94 14.86 3.80 -11.81
CA PRO A 94 14.91 5.03 -12.61
C PRO A 94 15.02 4.78 -14.12
N ASP A 95 15.76 3.73 -14.52
CA ASP A 95 16.08 3.42 -15.92
C ASP A 95 15.14 2.36 -16.53
N ALA A 96 13.86 2.37 -16.11
CA ALA A 96 12.86 1.45 -16.64
C ALA A 96 12.60 1.72 -18.13
N ASN A 97 12.60 0.65 -18.95
CA ASN A 97 12.21 0.76 -20.37
C ASN A 97 10.72 1.15 -20.53
N ALA A 98 10.32 1.60 -21.72
CA ALA A 98 8.96 2.08 -21.98
C ALA A 98 7.87 1.07 -21.55
N ALA A 99 8.06 -0.22 -21.84
CA ALA A 99 7.12 -1.28 -21.46
C ALA A 99 7.03 -1.48 -19.93
N ALA A 100 8.10 -1.21 -19.17
CA ALA A 100 8.08 -1.24 -17.71
C ALA A 100 7.41 0.01 -17.13
N GLN A 101 7.59 1.17 -17.76
CA GLN A 101 6.90 2.41 -17.38
C GLN A 101 5.38 2.30 -17.59
N GLU A 102 4.94 1.74 -18.72
CA GLU A 102 3.52 1.52 -19.02
C GLU A 102 2.88 0.56 -18.00
N ARG A 103 3.52 -0.59 -17.72
CA ARG A 103 3.07 -1.54 -16.69
C ARG A 103 2.99 -0.90 -15.29
N HIS A 104 3.94 -0.01 -14.97
CA HIS A 104 3.91 0.74 -13.71
C HIS A 104 2.74 1.73 -13.68
N ALA A 105 2.50 2.47 -14.77
CA ALA A 105 1.37 3.38 -14.87
C ALA A 105 0.02 2.65 -14.69
N GLU A 106 -0.16 1.50 -15.35
CA GLU A 106 -1.35 0.67 -15.14
C GLU A 106 -1.47 0.18 -13.69
N ALA A 107 -0.36 -0.21 -13.05
CA ALA A 107 -0.37 -0.66 -11.67
C ALA A 107 -0.74 0.48 -10.71
N VAL A 108 -0.26 1.70 -10.98
CA VAL A 108 -0.63 2.91 -10.25
C VAL A 108 -2.13 3.16 -10.34
N GLU A 109 -2.72 3.10 -11.52
CA GLU A 109 -4.16 3.30 -11.69
C GLU A 109 -4.99 2.25 -10.94
N ARG A 110 -4.55 0.99 -10.94
CA ARG A 110 -5.21 -0.07 -10.14
C ARG A 110 -5.17 0.22 -8.64
N VAL A 111 -4.03 0.67 -8.12
CA VAL A 111 -3.88 1.06 -6.70
C VAL A 111 -4.78 2.23 -6.36
N ARG A 112 -4.84 3.25 -7.22
CA ARG A 112 -5.71 4.42 -7.03
C ARG A 112 -7.18 4.02 -7.00
N GLN A 113 -7.61 3.15 -7.93
CA GLN A 113 -8.98 2.64 -7.94
C GLN A 113 -9.30 1.90 -6.63
N ARG A 114 -8.39 1.04 -6.17
CA ARG A 114 -8.56 0.31 -4.91
C ARG A 114 -8.65 1.25 -3.70
N TRP A 115 -7.79 2.27 -3.67
CA TRP A 115 -7.81 3.30 -2.64
C TRP A 115 -9.14 4.05 -2.58
N GLN A 116 -9.73 4.39 -3.74
CA GLN A 116 -11.04 5.03 -3.79
C GLN A 116 -12.16 4.10 -3.28
N ASP A 117 -12.11 2.81 -3.62
CA ASP A 117 -13.05 1.80 -3.12
C ASP A 117 -12.98 1.65 -1.58
N LEU A 118 -11.78 1.75 -0.99
CA LEU A 118 -11.58 1.69 0.46
C LEU A 118 -12.04 2.97 1.17
N LYS A 119 -11.81 4.14 0.56
CA LYS A 119 -12.32 5.44 1.06
C LYS A 119 -13.84 5.52 1.04
N SER A 120 -14.46 4.89 0.05
CA SER A 120 -15.90 4.87 -0.14
C SER A 120 -16.44 3.49 0.16
N PRO A 121 -16.58 3.09 1.44
CA PRO A 121 -17.17 1.80 1.78
C PRO A 121 -18.55 1.76 1.14
N ARG A 122 -18.70 0.94 0.07
CA ARG A 122 -19.98 0.81 -0.63
C ARG A 122 -21.04 0.54 0.42
N LYS A 123 -22.09 1.37 0.46
CA LYS A 123 -23.33 1.03 1.14
C LYS A 123 -23.72 -0.35 0.59
N ARG A 124 -23.49 -1.41 1.35
CA ARG A 124 -24.04 -2.72 0.99
C ARG A 124 -25.54 -2.48 0.79
N PRO A 125 -26.13 -2.80 -0.37
CA PRO A 125 -27.58 -2.79 -0.47
C PRO A 125 -28.07 -3.69 0.66
N ALA A 126 -28.89 -3.14 1.55
CA ALA A 126 -29.52 -3.91 2.60
C ALA A 126 -30.20 -5.08 1.90
N ILE A 127 -29.78 -6.32 2.21
CA ILE A 127 -30.52 -7.50 1.77
C ILE A 127 -31.92 -7.33 2.35
N PRO A 128 -32.97 -7.19 1.53
CA PRO A 128 -34.31 -7.09 2.08
C PRO A 128 -34.59 -8.41 2.78
N VAL A 129 -34.69 -8.38 4.11
CA VAL A 129 -35.22 -9.48 4.92
C VAL A 129 -36.73 -9.49 4.66
N GLY A 130 -37.10 -10.03 3.50
CA GLY A 130 -38.46 -10.06 2.99
C GLY A 130 -38.74 -11.42 2.37
N ASN A 131 -39.07 -12.38 3.24
CA ASN A 131 -39.96 -13.53 3.04
C ASN A 131 -39.54 -14.71 3.92
N LEU A 132 -39.83 -14.59 5.21
CA LEU A 132 -40.00 -15.71 6.12
C LEU A 132 -41.37 -15.54 6.77
N LEU A 133 -42.41 -15.74 5.96
CA LEU A 133 -43.79 -15.83 6.43
C LEU A 133 -44.46 -17.03 5.76
N ALA A 134 -44.99 -17.89 6.63
CA ALA A 134 -46.10 -18.82 6.44
C ALA A 134 -45.87 -20.07 5.57
N ALA A 135 -45.60 -21.18 6.25
CA ALA A 135 -46.32 -22.42 6.01
C ALA A 135 -46.64 -23.03 7.39
N GLU A 136 -47.87 -22.80 7.86
CA GLU A 136 -48.53 -23.68 8.83
C GLU A 136 -48.93 -25.00 8.16
#